data_AF-A0AAN5AYJ6-F1
#
_entry.id   AF-A0AAN5AYJ6-F1
#
_cell.length_a   1.000
_cell.length_b   1.000
_cell.length_c   1.000
_cell.angle_alpha   90.00
_cell.angle_beta   90.00
_cell.angle_gamma   90.00
#
_symmetry.space_group_name_H-M   'P 1'
#
loop_
_entity.id
_entity.type
_entity.pdbx_description
1 polymer ?
#
loop_
_entity_poly.entity_id
_entity_poly.type
_entity_poly.pdbx_seq_one_letter_code
_entity_poly.pdbx_strand_id
1 'polypeptide(L)'
;MQAFQDGWKNQPAATLNTALPRSIGLGDIPMLPLSRALNMPAQAGFARGSLGIDLSGMQLALAGDGPLAVECSSDAQGRCVLAVRLQGIELQGTHALKGTQIWETGLDGAGTAMPIGVRRRGGSADDNAHPTWIQTANDQRGLLQNVPGGNGQTLLTTYSNHRAAFNDVFNEQNFQAYAFQQGWGNSAISEMADDTNTALTKGGVVNDPKKQYNNSGTGITTNYNGHAQNQKLALLTTLTAMAQGADPNNPKDPTNPYNQAAAATLGFGSSIVQNIKVTNPNVTKIEDLPPLQKDGVYELVQNGTPAATPSVDEVHNFLNGSPIGGRDAQGNSWTWSLSEDERAFVRKLQADIAEHAARVAAQKPVALVTGALHARLACHVYLQFGAQGDQGAPALIDGRIELDGFDLHFDDGAWNGALGDGPAQAARDALSEARFIKSLVHDRIADALERALVQPLAKALLDSQP
;
A
#
# COMPACT_ATOMS: atom_id res chain seq x y z
N MET A 1 -22.53 -51.82 7.04
CA MET A 1 -21.34 -51.09 7.54
C MET A 1 -20.19 -52.03 7.96
N GLN A 2 -20.38 -53.00 8.86
CA GLN A 2 -19.31 -53.95 9.22
C GLN A 2 -18.74 -54.72 8.01
N ALA A 3 -19.61 -55.28 7.15
CA ALA A 3 -19.19 -55.96 5.91
C ALA A 3 -18.47 -55.04 4.92
N PHE A 4 -18.77 -53.74 4.94
CA PHE A 4 -18.12 -52.73 4.12
C PHE A 4 -16.71 -52.42 4.65
N GLN A 5 -16.57 -52.30 5.98
CA GLN A 5 -15.28 -52.19 6.66
C GLN A 5 -14.37 -53.41 6.44
N ASP A 6 -14.94 -54.61 6.50
CA ASP A 6 -14.20 -55.85 6.32
C ASP A 6 -13.82 -56.08 4.85
N GLY A 7 -14.63 -55.60 3.89
CA GLY A 7 -14.28 -55.57 2.47
C GLY A 7 -13.04 -54.73 2.18
N TRP A 8 -12.87 -53.60 2.85
CA TRP A 8 -11.74 -52.69 2.66
C TRP A 8 -10.42 -53.17 3.25
N LYS A 9 -10.45 -53.83 4.41
CA LYS A 9 -9.23 -54.43 4.99
C LYS A 9 -8.58 -55.46 4.07
N ASN A 10 -9.36 -56.00 3.13
CA ASN A 10 -8.94 -57.00 2.16
C ASN A 10 -8.73 -56.44 0.75
N GLN A 11 -8.90 -55.12 0.53
CA GLN A 11 -8.66 -54.49 -0.77
C GLN A 11 -7.15 -54.40 -1.06
N PRO A 12 -6.68 -54.85 -2.24
CA PRO A 12 -5.29 -54.66 -2.64
C PRO A 12 -4.97 -53.18 -2.81
N ALA A 13 -3.83 -52.72 -2.30
CA ALA A 13 -3.31 -51.35 -2.56
C ALA A 13 -3.25 -51.01 -4.06
N ALA A 14 -3.18 -52.04 -4.94
CA ALA A 14 -3.23 -51.90 -6.39
C ALA A 14 -4.52 -51.22 -6.90
N THR A 15 -5.69 -51.52 -6.34
CA THR A 15 -6.97 -50.90 -6.78
C THR A 15 -7.00 -49.41 -6.49
N LEU A 16 -6.55 -49.01 -5.29
CA LEU A 16 -6.46 -47.60 -4.89
C LEU A 16 -5.41 -46.85 -5.71
N ASN A 17 -4.27 -47.49 -5.99
CA ASN A 17 -3.23 -46.91 -6.85
C ASN A 17 -3.73 -46.62 -8.27
N THR A 18 -4.59 -47.46 -8.84
CA THR A 18 -5.19 -47.18 -10.17
C THR A 18 -6.15 -46.00 -10.19
N ALA A 19 -6.73 -45.63 -9.04
CA ALA A 19 -7.63 -44.49 -8.91
C ALA A 19 -6.91 -43.16 -8.69
N LEU A 20 -5.62 -43.18 -8.37
CA LEU A 20 -4.83 -41.97 -8.15
C LEU A 20 -4.48 -41.28 -9.48
N PRO A 21 -4.69 -39.96 -9.58
CA PRO A 21 -4.17 -39.20 -10.71
C PRO A 21 -2.65 -39.26 -10.70
N ARG A 22 -2.04 -39.54 -11.84
CA ARG A 22 -0.57 -39.52 -11.98
C ARG A 22 0.00 -38.11 -11.80
N SER A 23 -0.81 -37.09 -12.13
CA SER A 23 -0.40 -35.71 -11.99
C SER A 23 -1.57 -34.77 -11.75
N ILE A 24 -1.32 -33.71 -10.98
CA ILE A 24 -2.26 -32.63 -10.66
C ILE A 24 -1.58 -31.30 -10.97
N GLY A 25 -2.18 -30.49 -11.86
CA GLY A 25 -1.70 -29.14 -12.15
C GLY A 25 -2.12 -28.15 -11.08
N LEU A 26 -1.19 -27.28 -10.68
CA LEU A 26 -1.45 -26.13 -9.83
C LEU A 26 -1.45 -24.89 -10.73
N GLY A 27 -2.49 -24.06 -10.64
CA GLY A 27 -2.52 -22.80 -11.38
C GLY A 27 -1.36 -21.89 -10.95
N ASP A 28 -0.93 -21.01 -11.86
CA ASP A 28 0.16 -20.07 -11.59
C ASP A 28 -0.18 -19.14 -10.41
N ILE A 29 0.87 -18.71 -9.69
CA ILE A 29 0.77 -17.74 -8.61
C ILE A 29 1.32 -16.41 -9.13
N PRO A 30 0.53 -15.32 -9.06
CA PRO A 30 0.97 -14.00 -9.50
C PRO A 30 2.14 -13.49 -8.67
N MET A 31 2.85 -12.48 -9.18
CA MET A 31 4.04 -11.92 -8.54
C MET A 31 3.82 -11.58 -7.07
N LEU A 32 4.63 -12.18 -6.21
CA LEU A 32 4.66 -11.91 -4.78
C LEU A 32 5.84 -10.98 -4.47
N PRO A 33 5.63 -9.88 -3.71
CA PRO A 33 6.69 -8.93 -3.40
C PRO A 33 7.67 -9.54 -2.39
N LEU A 34 8.98 -9.47 -2.69
CA LEU A 34 10.05 -9.89 -1.79
C LEU A 34 10.75 -8.71 -1.11
N SER A 35 11.13 -7.69 -1.89
CA SER A 35 11.80 -6.50 -1.37
C SER A 35 11.42 -5.26 -2.16
N ARG A 36 11.30 -4.12 -1.49
CA ARG A 36 10.77 -2.89 -2.10
C ARG A 36 11.82 -1.89 -2.57
N ALA A 37 13.11 -2.10 -2.29
CA ALA A 37 14.17 -1.16 -2.71
C ALA A 37 15.59 -1.76 -2.70
N LEU A 38 16.06 -2.21 -3.85
CA LEU A 38 17.39 -2.81 -4.05
C LEU A 38 18.14 -2.17 -5.21
N ASN A 39 19.48 -2.22 -5.14
CA ASN A 39 20.31 -1.94 -6.31
C ASN A 39 20.17 -3.11 -7.28
N MET A 40 19.75 -2.83 -8.50
CA MET A 40 19.39 -3.84 -9.47
C MET A 40 20.58 -4.22 -10.36
N PRO A 41 20.68 -5.48 -10.81
CA PRO A 41 21.72 -5.90 -11.73
C PRO A 41 21.57 -5.17 -13.07
N ALA A 42 22.67 -5.01 -13.80
CA ALA A 42 22.70 -4.24 -15.06
C ALA A 42 21.65 -4.73 -16.09
N GLN A 43 21.39 -6.04 -16.13
CA GLN A 43 20.39 -6.66 -17.01
C GLN A 43 18.94 -6.25 -16.72
N ALA A 44 18.65 -5.68 -15.54
CA ALA A 44 17.33 -5.13 -15.23
C ALA A 44 17.02 -3.89 -16.09
N GLY A 45 18.05 -3.17 -16.58
CA GLY A 45 17.89 -1.94 -17.35
C GLY A 45 17.59 -0.70 -16.48
N PHE A 46 17.59 -0.83 -15.15
CA PHE A 46 17.42 0.25 -14.19
C PHE A 46 18.30 0.02 -12.96
N ALA A 47 18.73 1.10 -12.31
CA ALA A 47 19.67 1.02 -11.18
C ALA A 47 19.02 0.63 -9.85
N ARG A 48 17.75 0.99 -9.65
CA ARG A 48 16.99 0.74 -8.42
C ARG A 48 15.64 0.09 -8.76
N GLY A 49 15.26 -0.93 -7.99
CA GLY A 49 13.99 -1.64 -8.20
C GLY A 49 13.46 -2.34 -6.95
N SER A 50 12.22 -2.81 -7.05
CA SER A 50 11.64 -3.81 -6.17
C SER A 50 11.83 -5.20 -6.77
N LEU A 51 12.01 -6.19 -5.91
CA LEU A 51 12.17 -7.58 -6.28
C LEU A 51 10.87 -8.33 -5.94
N GLY A 52 10.36 -9.08 -6.90
CA GLY A 52 9.24 -10.01 -6.72
C GLY A 52 9.59 -11.40 -7.22
N ILE A 53 8.77 -12.37 -6.83
CA ILE A 53 8.86 -13.76 -7.28
C ILE A 53 7.54 -14.23 -7.88
N ASP A 54 7.60 -14.83 -9.06
CA ASP A 54 6.49 -15.52 -9.71
C ASP A 54 6.72 -17.02 -9.61
N LEU A 55 5.66 -17.79 -9.34
CA LEU A 55 5.70 -19.25 -9.34
C LEU A 55 4.76 -19.77 -10.43
N SER A 56 5.30 -20.53 -11.38
CA SER A 56 4.58 -20.95 -12.58
C SER A 56 4.83 -22.40 -12.94
N GLY A 57 3.89 -22.99 -13.70
CA GLY A 57 4.02 -24.35 -14.23
C GLY A 57 4.14 -25.40 -13.14
N MET A 58 3.48 -25.16 -12.00
CA MET A 58 3.56 -26.03 -10.83
C MET A 58 2.70 -27.28 -11.04
N GLN A 59 3.26 -28.43 -10.73
CA GLN A 59 2.66 -29.73 -10.95
C GLN A 59 3.03 -30.67 -9.81
N LEU A 60 2.04 -31.39 -9.31
CA LEU A 60 2.22 -32.49 -8.37
C LEU A 60 2.28 -33.79 -9.17
N ALA A 61 3.30 -34.60 -8.91
CA ALA A 61 3.44 -35.95 -9.42
C ALA A 61 3.24 -36.94 -8.26
N LEU A 62 2.31 -37.87 -8.42
CA LEU A 62 2.06 -38.92 -7.44
C LEU A 62 2.75 -40.21 -7.89
N ALA A 63 3.46 -40.87 -6.99
CA ALA A 63 4.07 -42.15 -7.26
C ALA A 63 2.97 -43.21 -7.45
N GLY A 64 2.72 -43.62 -8.70
CA GLY A 64 1.63 -44.53 -9.05
C GLY A 64 1.73 -45.95 -8.45
N ASP A 65 2.92 -46.35 -7.99
CA ASP A 65 3.21 -47.70 -7.48
C ASP A 65 3.74 -47.69 -6.03
N GLY A 66 3.55 -46.57 -5.30
CA GLY A 66 4.00 -46.46 -3.91
C GLY A 66 3.18 -47.33 -2.95
N PRO A 67 3.77 -47.79 -1.82
CA PRO A 67 3.00 -48.45 -0.77
C PRO A 67 2.04 -47.44 -0.12
N LEU A 68 0.74 -47.70 -0.25
CA LEU A 68 -0.30 -46.96 0.47
C LEU A 68 -0.45 -47.54 1.87
N ALA A 69 -0.32 -46.70 2.89
CA ALA A 69 -0.73 -47.07 4.24
C ALA A 69 -2.20 -46.71 4.41
N VAL A 70 -3.03 -47.71 4.70
CA VAL A 70 -4.48 -47.56 4.85
C VAL A 70 -4.85 -47.94 6.27
N GLU A 71 -5.46 -47.01 6.99
CA GLU A 71 -5.97 -47.22 8.34
C GLU A 71 -7.49 -47.09 8.34
N CYS A 72 -8.16 -48.09 8.92
CA CYS A 72 -9.61 -48.13 9.03
C CYS A 72 -10.02 -48.02 10.50
N SER A 73 -10.93 -47.10 10.80
CA SER A 73 -11.51 -46.94 12.13
C SER A 73 -13.02 -46.67 12.04
N SER A 74 -13.67 -46.65 13.20
CA SER A 74 -15.07 -46.22 13.34
C SER A 74 -15.12 -45.01 14.25
N ASP A 75 -15.94 -44.02 13.93
CA ASP A 75 -16.19 -42.91 14.84
C ASP A 75 -17.18 -43.28 15.95
N ALA A 76 -17.40 -42.36 16.89
CA ALA A 76 -18.32 -42.56 18.02
C ALA A 76 -19.79 -42.77 17.61
N GLN A 77 -20.17 -42.47 16.37
CA GLN A 77 -21.51 -42.70 15.81
C GLN A 77 -21.58 -43.98 14.96
N GLY A 78 -20.51 -44.79 14.93
CA GLY A 78 -20.46 -46.03 14.14
C GLY A 78 -20.27 -45.80 12.64
N ARG A 79 -19.88 -44.59 12.21
CA ARG A 79 -19.53 -44.28 10.83
C ARG A 79 -18.12 -44.78 10.54
N CYS A 80 -17.90 -45.21 9.30
CA CYS A 80 -16.60 -45.73 8.91
C CYS A 80 -15.67 -44.59 8.50
N VAL A 81 -14.47 -44.54 9.07
CA VAL A 81 -13.44 -43.55 8.75
C VAL A 81 -12.24 -44.28 8.17
N LEU A 82 -11.86 -43.88 6.96
CA LEU A 82 -10.68 -44.36 6.26
C LEU A 82 -9.64 -43.25 6.23
N ALA A 83 -8.41 -43.56 6.65
CA ALA A 83 -7.26 -42.69 6.47
C ALA A 83 -6.29 -43.36 5.48
N VAL A 84 -6.05 -42.71 4.34
CA VAL A 84 -5.08 -43.16 3.33
C VAL A 84 -3.88 -42.22 3.38
N ARG A 85 -2.71 -42.75 3.70
CA ARG A 85 -1.47 -41.98 3.67
C ARG A 85 -0.81 -42.10 2.30
N LEU A 86 -0.62 -40.96 1.66
CA LEU A 86 0.15 -40.80 0.42
C LEU A 86 1.51 -40.21 0.76
N GLN A 87 2.58 -40.85 0.29
CA GLN A 87 3.95 -40.39 0.48
C GLN A 87 4.67 -40.25 -0.86
N GLY A 88 5.71 -39.41 -0.90
CA GLY A 88 6.53 -39.25 -2.09
C GLY A 88 5.81 -38.50 -3.21
N ILE A 89 4.90 -37.60 -2.85
CA ILE A 89 4.30 -36.67 -3.81
C ILE A 89 5.38 -35.64 -4.14
N GLU A 90 5.75 -35.52 -5.41
CA GLU A 90 6.77 -34.56 -5.85
C GLU A 90 6.08 -33.32 -6.41
N LEU A 91 6.38 -32.16 -5.85
CA LEU A 91 6.07 -30.88 -6.46
C LEU A 91 7.22 -30.48 -7.39
N GLN A 92 6.89 -30.14 -8.62
CA GLN A 92 7.81 -29.58 -9.59
C GLN A 92 7.20 -28.30 -10.16
N GLY A 93 8.01 -27.27 -10.36
CA GLY A 93 7.57 -26.02 -10.93
C GLY A 93 8.75 -25.13 -11.28
N THR A 94 8.46 -23.89 -11.64
CA THR A 94 9.46 -22.88 -11.96
C THR A 94 9.22 -21.64 -11.11
N HIS A 95 10.29 -20.98 -10.71
CA HIS A 95 10.23 -19.64 -10.15
C HIS A 95 10.95 -18.65 -11.04
N ALA A 96 10.45 -17.42 -11.07
CA ALA A 96 11.11 -16.30 -11.72
C ALA A 96 11.24 -15.14 -10.74
N LEU A 97 12.48 -14.72 -10.45
CA LEU A 97 12.73 -13.47 -9.76
C LEU A 97 12.63 -12.33 -10.77
N LYS A 98 11.75 -11.36 -10.48
CA LYS A 98 11.47 -10.23 -11.34
C LYS A 98 11.83 -8.93 -10.65
N GLY A 99 12.50 -8.04 -11.37
CA GLY A 99 12.74 -6.67 -10.97
C GLY A 99 11.64 -5.79 -11.53
N THR A 100 11.04 -4.95 -10.69
CA THR A 100 10.22 -3.82 -11.16
C THR A 100 10.96 -2.54 -10.81
N GLN A 101 11.13 -1.65 -11.77
CA GLN A 101 11.80 -0.39 -11.53
C GLN A 101 11.08 0.39 -10.43
N ILE A 102 11.82 0.88 -9.44
CA ILE A 102 11.32 1.88 -8.50
C ILE A 102 12.01 3.19 -8.83
N TRP A 103 11.27 4.28 -8.71
CA TRP A 103 11.84 5.60 -8.85
C TRP A 103 12.26 6.08 -7.47
N GLU A 104 13.54 5.93 -7.17
CA GLU A 104 14.19 6.81 -6.20
C GLU A 104 14.88 7.95 -6.96
N THR A 105 14.93 9.12 -6.31
CA THR A 105 15.45 10.37 -6.85
C THR A 105 16.73 10.18 -7.67
N GLY A 106 16.65 10.40 -9.00
CA GLY A 106 17.85 10.50 -9.84
C GLY A 106 17.80 10.00 -11.29
N LEU A 107 16.68 9.49 -11.81
CA LEU A 107 16.58 9.12 -13.23
C LEU A 107 15.56 10.00 -13.96
N ASP A 108 16.12 10.78 -14.89
CA ASP A 108 15.56 11.81 -15.74
C ASP A 108 14.52 11.26 -16.73
N GLY A 109 13.31 11.81 -16.67
CA GLY A 109 12.23 11.56 -17.61
C GLY A 109 11.97 12.73 -18.56
N ALA A 110 12.99 13.48 -18.99
CA ALA A 110 12.88 14.51 -20.05
C ALA A 110 14.20 15.07 -20.65
N GLY A 111 15.40 14.62 -20.29
CA GLY A 111 16.65 15.14 -20.86
C GLY A 111 17.13 16.47 -20.26
N THR A 112 16.84 16.72 -18.97
CA THR A 112 17.41 17.85 -18.23
C THR A 112 18.22 17.33 -17.06
N ALA A 113 19.53 17.19 -17.28
CA ALA A 113 20.51 16.83 -16.27
C ALA A 113 20.40 17.78 -15.05
N MET A 114 20.02 17.25 -13.89
CA MET A 114 20.13 17.92 -12.60
C MET A 114 20.81 17.02 -11.56
N PRO A 115 21.45 17.61 -10.53
CA PRO A 115 22.52 16.95 -9.77
C PRO A 115 22.05 15.78 -8.91
N ILE A 116 22.87 14.72 -8.89
CA ILE A 116 22.75 13.58 -7.97
C ILE A 116 23.04 14.06 -6.55
N GLY A 117 22.10 13.92 -5.60
CA GLY A 117 22.43 14.15 -4.19
C GLY A 117 21.31 14.34 -3.18
N VAL A 118 20.03 14.52 -3.56
CA VAL A 118 18.99 14.79 -2.56
C VAL A 118 18.20 13.51 -2.24
N ARG A 119 18.71 12.74 -1.28
CA ARG A 119 17.89 11.76 -0.54
C ARG A 119 16.99 12.55 0.41
N ARG A 120 15.67 12.49 0.24
CA ARG A 120 14.71 13.12 1.18
C ARG A 120 13.97 12.06 1.96
N ARG A 121 14.69 11.54 2.96
CA ARG A 121 14.13 10.68 4.00
C ARG A 121 12.94 11.36 4.67
N GLY A 122 11.74 10.86 4.38
CA GLY A 122 10.59 11.04 5.27
C GLY A 122 10.89 10.33 6.60
N GLY A 123 11.16 11.09 7.66
CA GLY A 123 11.10 10.62 9.05
C GLY A 123 12.27 9.77 9.59
N SER A 124 13.45 9.77 8.98
CA SER A 124 14.67 9.23 9.64
C SER A 124 15.73 10.31 9.80
N ALA A 125 16.54 10.18 10.86
CA ALA A 125 17.51 11.15 11.39
C ALA A 125 17.97 12.20 10.37
N ASP A 126 17.53 13.44 10.60
CA ASP A 126 17.87 14.60 9.78
C ASP A 126 19.31 15.03 10.11
N ASP A 127 20.23 14.82 9.17
CA ASP A 127 21.63 15.28 9.30
C ASP A 127 21.73 16.82 9.35
N ASN A 128 20.64 17.54 9.01
CA ASN A 128 20.46 18.98 9.15
C ASN A 128 19.41 19.35 10.22
N ALA A 129 19.26 18.54 11.27
CA ALA A 129 18.42 18.93 12.40
C ALA A 129 18.83 20.33 12.89
N HIS A 130 17.89 21.27 12.88
CA HIS A 130 18.05 22.60 13.47
C HIS A 130 17.38 22.59 14.85
N PRO A 131 18.11 22.31 15.95
CA PRO A 131 17.49 22.14 17.28
C PRO A 131 16.68 23.36 17.71
N THR A 132 17.10 24.55 17.28
CA THR A 132 16.41 25.81 17.54
C THR A 132 15.05 25.87 16.85
N TRP A 133 14.93 25.40 15.60
CA TRP A 133 13.65 25.37 14.89
C TRP A 133 12.68 24.37 15.53
N ILE A 134 13.19 23.20 15.93
CA ILE A 134 12.40 22.18 16.64
C ILE A 134 11.89 22.73 17.98
N GLN A 135 12.76 23.42 18.73
CA GLN A 135 12.37 24.06 19.98
C GLN A 135 11.31 25.14 19.76
N THR A 136 11.51 26.04 18.81
CA THR A 136 10.53 27.09 18.47
C THR A 136 9.19 26.50 18.05
N ALA A 137 9.19 25.41 17.27
CA ALA A 137 7.97 24.72 16.88
C ALA A 137 7.25 24.05 18.07
N ASN A 138 8.01 23.46 19.01
CA ASN A 138 7.46 22.91 20.25
C ASN A 138 6.87 23.99 21.15
N ASP A 139 7.56 25.14 21.28
CA ASP A 139 7.07 26.29 22.05
C ASP A 139 5.79 26.86 21.45
N GLN A 140 5.74 27.00 20.12
CA GLN A 140 4.53 27.35 19.38
C GLN A 140 3.40 26.35 19.66
N ARG A 141 3.68 25.05 19.55
CA ARG A 141 2.68 24.00 19.82
C ARG A 141 2.15 24.11 21.25
N GLY A 142 3.02 24.31 22.25
CA GLY A 142 2.60 24.51 23.63
C GLY A 142 1.68 25.71 23.78
N LEU A 143 2.03 26.86 23.19
CA LEU A 143 1.20 28.07 23.21
C LEU A 143 -0.15 27.89 22.54
N LEU A 144 -0.24 27.07 21.49
CA LEU A 144 -1.49 26.75 20.80
C LEU A 144 -2.39 25.79 21.58
N GLN A 145 -1.83 24.95 22.45
CA GLN A 145 -2.58 24.01 23.31
C GLN A 145 -3.16 24.67 24.56
N ASN A 146 -2.59 25.80 24.99
CA ASN A 146 -2.89 26.43 26.28
C ASN A 146 -4.27 27.09 26.40
N VAL A 147 -5.05 27.16 25.31
CA VAL A 147 -6.42 27.72 25.31
C VAL A 147 -7.44 26.59 25.03
N PRO A 148 -8.02 25.97 26.07
CA PRO A 148 -9.04 24.93 25.91
C PRO A 148 -10.26 25.43 25.13
N GLY A 149 -10.65 24.72 24.07
CA GLY A 149 -11.75 25.10 23.17
C GLY A 149 -11.41 26.24 22.20
N GLY A 150 -10.18 26.77 22.24
CA GLY A 150 -9.70 27.77 21.29
C GLY A 150 -9.41 27.19 19.91
N ASN A 151 -9.28 28.07 18.92
CA ASN A 151 -8.95 27.67 17.54
C ASN A 151 -7.63 26.89 17.48
N GLY A 152 -6.58 27.31 18.19
CA GLY A 152 -5.28 26.64 18.20
C GLY A 152 -5.32 25.19 18.67
N GLN A 153 -6.04 24.90 19.77
CA GLN A 153 -6.19 23.53 20.26
C GLN A 153 -6.99 22.68 19.26
N THR A 154 -8.03 23.25 18.66
CA THR A 154 -8.87 22.58 17.67
C THR A 154 -8.06 22.22 16.43
N LEU A 155 -7.26 23.16 15.89
CA LEU A 155 -6.40 22.92 14.73
C LEU A 155 -5.33 21.84 15.01
N LEU A 156 -4.72 21.85 16.20
CA LEU A 156 -3.75 20.82 16.60
C LEU A 156 -4.39 19.43 16.78
N THR A 157 -5.62 19.38 17.31
CA THR A 157 -6.37 18.13 17.49
C THR A 157 -6.74 17.56 16.12
N THR A 158 -7.26 18.39 15.22
CA THR A 158 -7.56 18.01 13.84
C THR A 158 -6.32 17.50 13.11
N TYR A 159 -5.17 18.19 13.22
CA TYR A 159 -3.91 17.71 12.64
C TYR A 159 -3.50 16.35 13.21
N SER A 160 -3.63 16.16 14.53
CA SER A 160 -3.26 14.91 15.20
C SER A 160 -4.16 13.74 14.76
N ASN A 161 -5.45 13.99 14.56
CA ASN A 161 -6.41 12.98 14.09
C ASN A 161 -6.12 12.49 12.67
N HIS A 162 -5.52 13.35 11.82
CA HIS A 162 -5.18 13.03 10.43
C HIS A 162 -3.67 12.82 10.20
N ARG A 163 -2.89 12.66 11.29
CA ARG A 163 -1.42 12.58 11.22
C ARG A 163 -0.93 11.46 10.29
N ALA A 164 -1.59 10.31 10.28
CA ALA A 164 -1.21 9.20 9.41
C ALA A 164 -1.31 9.61 7.93
N ALA A 165 -2.45 10.20 7.52
CA ALA A 165 -2.65 10.69 6.16
C ALA A 165 -1.65 11.79 5.77
N PHE A 166 -1.34 12.72 6.68
CA PHE A 166 -0.31 13.74 6.42
C PHE A 166 1.10 13.16 6.30
N ASN A 167 1.44 12.17 7.11
CA ASN A 167 2.73 11.49 7.03
C ASN A 167 2.86 10.69 5.72
N ASP A 168 1.77 10.07 5.25
CA ASP A 168 1.78 9.28 4.02
C ASP A 168 2.14 10.13 2.78
N VAL A 169 1.82 11.42 2.77
CA VAL A 169 2.23 12.35 1.71
C VAL A 169 3.75 12.48 1.61
N PHE A 170 4.46 12.29 2.72
CA PHE A 170 5.93 12.30 2.78
C PHE A 170 6.56 10.91 2.67
N ASN A 171 5.74 9.87 2.50
CA ASN A 171 6.24 8.52 2.29
C ASN A 171 6.67 8.37 0.82
N GLU A 172 7.96 8.12 0.59
CA GLU A 172 8.54 7.90 -0.75
C GLU A 172 7.88 6.73 -1.49
N GLN A 173 7.21 5.81 -0.78
CA GLN A 173 6.49 4.68 -1.37
C GLN A 173 5.13 5.08 -1.96
N ASN A 174 4.66 6.31 -1.70
CA ASN A 174 3.39 6.81 -2.21
C ASN A 174 3.60 7.56 -3.53
N PHE A 175 3.42 6.85 -4.64
CA PHE A 175 3.64 7.41 -5.98
C PHE A 175 2.67 8.56 -6.31
N GLN A 176 1.46 8.57 -5.75
CA GLN A 176 0.52 9.67 -5.93
C GLN A 176 0.99 10.97 -5.26
N ALA A 177 1.94 10.90 -4.33
CA ALA A 177 2.55 12.06 -3.67
C ALA A 177 3.83 12.56 -4.33
N TYR A 178 4.31 11.90 -5.39
CA TYR A 178 5.60 12.21 -6.02
C TYR A 178 5.73 13.68 -6.44
N ALA A 179 4.75 14.21 -7.17
CA ALA A 179 4.81 15.58 -7.68
C ALA A 179 4.85 16.63 -6.54
N PHE A 180 4.15 16.34 -5.43
CA PHE A 180 4.23 17.15 -4.22
C PHE A 180 5.61 17.06 -3.57
N GLN A 181 6.16 15.87 -3.43
CA GLN A 181 7.48 15.66 -2.82
C GLN A 181 8.60 16.36 -3.60
N GLN A 182 8.51 16.44 -4.94
CA GLN A 182 9.45 17.21 -5.77
C GLN A 182 9.36 18.72 -5.52
N GLY A 183 8.14 19.24 -5.30
CA GLY A 183 7.92 20.65 -4.96
C GLY A 183 8.21 20.98 -3.49
N TRP A 184 8.13 19.99 -2.60
CA TRP A 184 8.30 20.14 -1.16
C TRP A 184 9.77 20.07 -0.75
N GLY A 185 10.17 20.93 0.19
CA GLY A 185 11.53 21.02 0.76
C GLY A 185 12.53 21.86 -0.05
N ASN A 186 12.09 22.68 -1.00
CA ASN A 186 12.97 23.61 -1.71
C ASN A 186 13.64 24.63 -0.77
N SER A 187 14.64 25.38 -1.26
CA SER A 187 15.35 26.38 -0.43
C SER A 187 14.40 27.40 0.19
N ALA A 188 13.31 27.74 -0.51
CA ALA A 188 12.27 28.63 -0.01
C ALA A 188 11.62 28.14 1.30
N ILE A 189 11.34 26.85 1.46
CA ILE A 189 10.76 26.32 2.71
C ILE A 189 11.76 26.45 3.87
N SER A 190 13.03 26.13 3.64
CA SER A 190 14.08 26.30 4.64
C SER A 190 14.29 27.78 5.00
N GLU A 191 14.27 28.68 4.01
CA GLU A 191 14.36 30.13 4.23
C GLU A 191 13.16 30.67 5.01
N MET A 192 11.94 30.23 4.68
CA MET A 192 10.72 30.60 5.42
C MET A 192 10.73 30.09 6.86
N ALA A 193 11.25 28.87 7.07
CA ALA A 193 11.41 28.31 8.41
C ALA A 193 12.42 29.12 9.24
N ASP A 194 13.54 29.53 8.63
CA ASP A 194 14.53 30.38 9.29
C ASP A 194 13.98 31.78 9.62
N ASP A 195 13.24 32.40 8.69
CA ASP A 195 12.61 33.71 8.91
C ASP A 195 11.57 33.64 10.02
N THR A 196 10.74 32.59 10.02
CA THR A 196 9.74 32.35 11.06
C THR A 196 10.42 32.18 12.41
N ASN A 197 11.45 31.33 12.48
CA ASN A 197 12.21 31.13 13.70
C ASN A 197 12.87 32.44 14.18
N THR A 198 13.46 33.21 13.27
CA THR A 198 14.08 34.50 13.57
C THR A 198 13.07 35.51 14.09
N ALA A 199 11.92 35.66 13.43
CA ALA A 199 10.85 36.58 13.84
C ALA A 199 10.29 36.23 15.24
N LEU A 200 10.19 34.94 15.57
CA LEU A 200 9.63 34.49 16.84
C LEU A 200 10.62 34.55 18.01
N THR A 201 11.92 34.45 17.74
CA THR A 201 12.99 34.42 18.75
C THR A 201 13.67 35.78 18.94
N LYS A 202 13.89 36.53 17.85
CA LYS A 202 14.57 37.83 17.84
C LYS A 202 13.61 39.01 17.64
N GLY A 203 12.33 38.74 17.39
CA GLY A 203 11.34 39.75 17.04
C GLY A 203 11.37 40.06 15.53
N GLY A 204 10.29 40.67 15.04
CA GLY A 204 10.12 40.99 13.63
C GLY A 204 8.78 40.56 13.08
N VAL A 205 8.63 40.68 11.76
CA VAL A 205 7.44 40.27 11.01
C VAL A 205 7.68 38.85 10.49
N VAL A 206 6.73 37.95 10.74
CA VAL A 206 6.81 36.54 10.31
C VAL A 206 6.67 36.43 8.79
N ASN A 207 5.70 37.14 8.21
CA ASN A 207 5.41 37.19 6.78
C ASN A 207 5.78 38.56 6.18
N ASP A 208 7.08 38.87 6.14
CA ASP A 208 7.57 40.14 5.58
C ASP A 208 7.13 40.28 4.10
N PRO A 209 6.32 41.31 3.75
CA PRO A 209 5.82 41.49 2.40
C PRO A 209 6.91 41.85 1.38
N LYS A 210 8.09 42.28 1.84
CA LYS A 210 9.22 42.64 0.98
C LYS A 210 10.09 41.44 0.61
N LYS A 211 10.07 40.37 1.41
CA LYS A 211 10.85 39.17 1.12
C LYS A 211 10.12 38.30 0.09
N GLN A 212 10.91 37.76 -0.81
CA GLN A 212 10.46 37.04 -1.99
C GLN A 212 11.17 35.69 -2.01
N TYR A 213 10.42 34.62 -2.24
CA TYR A 213 10.88 33.25 -2.18
C TYR A 213 10.70 32.59 -3.54
N ASN A 214 11.75 31.94 -4.03
CA ASN A 214 11.70 31.23 -5.30
C ASN A 214 11.02 29.87 -5.12
N ASN A 215 9.88 29.68 -5.79
CA ASN A 215 9.28 28.36 -5.88
C ASN A 215 10.00 27.53 -6.94
N SER A 216 10.92 26.67 -6.53
CA SER A 216 11.74 25.85 -7.45
C SER A 216 10.92 24.92 -8.35
N GLY A 217 9.66 24.60 -8.00
CA GLY A 217 8.78 23.76 -8.82
C GLY A 217 8.07 24.51 -9.97
N THR A 218 8.05 25.85 -9.93
CA THR A 218 7.36 26.68 -10.93
C THR A 218 8.23 27.79 -11.52
N GLY A 219 9.37 28.12 -10.90
CA GLY A 219 10.19 29.28 -11.25
C GLY A 219 9.55 30.63 -10.88
N ILE A 220 8.41 30.60 -10.20
CA ILE A 220 7.68 31.81 -9.77
C ILE A 220 8.22 32.26 -8.42
N THR A 221 8.65 33.51 -8.36
CA THR A 221 8.98 34.17 -7.10
C THR A 221 7.71 34.74 -6.47
N THR A 222 7.45 34.43 -5.20
CA THR A 222 6.28 34.94 -4.48
C THR A 222 6.61 35.27 -3.02
N ASN A 223 5.74 36.03 -2.35
CA ASN A 223 5.92 36.38 -0.95
C ASN A 223 5.60 35.18 -0.02
N TYR A 224 5.85 35.35 1.29
CA TYR A 224 5.65 34.30 2.29
C TYR A 224 4.23 33.67 2.22
N ASN A 225 3.21 34.53 2.17
CA ASN A 225 1.81 34.07 2.20
C ASN A 225 1.39 33.38 0.90
N GLY A 226 1.85 33.87 -0.26
CA GLY A 226 1.61 33.24 -1.56
C GLY A 226 2.29 31.88 -1.66
N HIS A 227 3.50 31.73 -1.09
CA HIS A 227 4.14 30.44 -1.00
C HIS A 227 3.37 29.48 -0.07
N ALA A 228 2.93 29.95 1.10
CA ALA A 228 2.10 29.16 2.02
C ALA A 228 0.77 28.71 1.40
N GLN A 229 0.12 29.59 0.61
CA GLN A 229 -1.09 29.26 -0.15
C GLN A 229 -0.81 28.15 -1.18
N ASN A 230 0.28 28.26 -1.96
CA ASN A 230 0.67 27.22 -2.92
C ASN A 230 0.94 25.87 -2.27
N GLN A 231 1.63 25.86 -1.12
CA GLN A 231 1.89 24.61 -0.38
C GLN A 231 0.61 23.97 0.15
N LYS A 232 -0.34 24.79 0.63
CA LYS A 232 -1.68 24.31 1.01
C LYS A 232 -2.40 23.68 -0.18
N LEU A 233 -2.39 24.34 -1.35
CA LEU A 233 -3.01 23.81 -2.57
C LEU A 233 -2.35 22.52 -3.05
N ALA A 234 -1.02 22.43 -2.94
CA ALA A 234 -0.27 21.24 -3.30
C ALA A 234 -0.64 20.06 -2.39
N LEU A 235 -0.70 20.29 -1.07
CA LEU A 235 -1.11 19.26 -0.10
C LEU A 235 -2.55 18.80 -0.34
N LEU A 236 -3.49 19.73 -0.54
CA LEU A 236 -4.89 19.44 -0.85
C LEU A 236 -5.01 18.55 -2.10
N THR A 237 -4.38 18.97 -3.20
CA THR A 237 -4.41 18.27 -4.48
C THR A 237 -3.88 16.84 -4.33
N THR A 238 -2.78 16.69 -3.60
CA THR A 238 -2.13 15.39 -3.38
C THR A 238 -2.97 14.46 -2.54
N LEU A 239 -3.56 14.94 -1.44
CA LEU A 239 -4.45 14.15 -0.60
C LEU A 239 -5.69 13.68 -1.37
N THR A 240 -6.28 14.53 -2.22
CA THR A 240 -7.40 14.10 -3.08
C THR A 240 -6.99 13.08 -4.13
N ALA A 241 -5.78 13.18 -4.68
CA ALA A 241 -5.26 12.18 -5.62
C ALA A 241 -4.94 10.84 -4.93
N MET A 242 -4.45 10.87 -3.70
CA MET A 242 -4.26 9.68 -2.86
C MET A 242 -5.59 9.02 -2.51
N ALA A 243 -6.64 9.80 -2.23
CA ALA A 243 -7.99 9.27 -2.02
C ALA A 243 -8.51 8.56 -3.29
N GLN A 244 -8.37 9.18 -4.46
CA GLN A 244 -8.72 8.58 -5.75
C GLN A 244 -7.90 7.33 -6.07
N GLY A 245 -6.62 7.31 -5.70
CA GLY A 245 -5.76 6.13 -5.86
C GLY A 245 -6.15 4.97 -4.95
N ALA A 246 -6.62 5.25 -3.74
CA ALA A 246 -7.06 4.25 -2.76
C ALA A 246 -8.41 3.62 -3.14
N ASP A 247 -9.35 4.40 -3.67
CA ASP A 247 -10.61 3.90 -4.22
C ASP A 247 -10.98 4.65 -5.52
N PRO A 248 -10.57 4.13 -6.70
CA PRO A 248 -10.87 4.74 -7.98
C PRO A 248 -12.36 4.79 -8.33
N ASN A 249 -13.17 3.91 -7.75
CA ASN A 249 -14.60 3.83 -8.02
C ASN A 249 -15.41 4.78 -7.14
N ASN A 250 -14.85 5.22 -6.01
CA ASN A 250 -15.46 6.19 -5.11
C ASN A 250 -14.43 7.23 -4.62
N PRO A 251 -13.89 8.08 -5.52
CA PRO A 251 -12.83 9.03 -5.19
C PRO A 251 -13.26 10.12 -4.19
N LYS A 252 -14.57 10.27 -3.97
CA LYS A 252 -15.18 11.25 -3.07
C LYS A 252 -15.76 10.64 -1.79
N ASP A 253 -15.38 9.40 -1.45
CA ASP A 253 -15.81 8.77 -0.21
C ASP A 253 -15.50 9.67 1.00
N PRO A 254 -16.52 10.12 1.77
CA PRO A 254 -16.32 10.95 2.95
C PRO A 254 -15.65 10.20 4.11
N THR A 255 -15.61 8.87 4.08
CA THR A 255 -14.94 8.04 5.08
C THR A 255 -13.47 7.79 4.78
N ASN A 256 -13.01 8.12 3.56
CA ASN A 256 -11.61 7.95 3.19
C ASN A 256 -10.71 8.91 3.99
N PRO A 257 -9.66 8.40 4.67
CA PRO A 257 -8.82 9.21 5.55
C PRO A 257 -8.08 10.34 4.82
N TYR A 258 -7.76 10.17 3.53
CA TYR A 258 -7.11 11.20 2.73
C TYR A 258 -8.08 12.34 2.35
N ASN A 259 -9.32 12.01 2.02
CA ASN A 259 -10.37 13.03 1.79
C ASN A 259 -10.69 13.82 3.06
N GLN A 260 -10.74 13.16 4.22
CA GLN A 260 -10.93 13.84 5.51
C GLN A 260 -9.74 14.77 5.85
N ALA A 261 -8.51 14.32 5.60
CA ALA A 261 -7.31 15.15 5.78
C ALA A 261 -7.27 16.36 4.82
N ALA A 262 -7.75 16.19 3.58
CA ALA A 262 -7.88 17.30 2.63
C ALA A 262 -8.93 18.32 3.12
N ALA A 263 -10.10 17.85 3.56
CA ALA A 263 -11.12 18.70 4.17
C ALA A 263 -10.59 19.49 5.38
N ALA A 264 -9.87 18.83 6.29
CA ALA A 264 -9.21 19.48 7.42
C ALA A 264 -8.20 20.56 6.99
N THR A 265 -7.43 20.32 5.93
CA THR A 265 -6.44 21.28 5.40
C THR A 265 -7.11 22.52 4.83
N LEU A 266 -8.23 22.36 4.12
CA LEU A 266 -9.01 23.49 3.61
C LEU A 266 -9.64 24.29 4.76
N GLY A 267 -10.16 23.59 5.78
CA GLY A 267 -10.70 24.19 7.00
C GLY A 267 -9.69 25.02 7.81
N PHE A 268 -8.43 24.57 7.89
CA PHE A 268 -7.38 25.34 8.55
C PHE A 268 -7.18 26.71 7.88
N GLY A 269 -6.99 26.72 6.56
CA GLY A 269 -6.75 27.96 5.82
C GLY A 269 -7.95 28.92 5.87
N SER A 270 -9.17 28.39 5.86
CA SER A 270 -10.38 29.21 5.93
C SER A 270 -10.59 29.82 7.32
N SER A 271 -10.26 29.12 8.40
CA SER A 271 -10.35 29.66 9.77
C SER A 271 -9.51 30.92 9.94
N ILE A 272 -8.26 30.90 9.50
CA ILE A 272 -7.35 32.06 9.62
C ILE A 272 -7.89 33.26 8.84
N VAL A 273 -8.35 33.04 7.60
CA VAL A 273 -8.93 34.09 6.76
C VAL A 273 -10.19 34.68 7.39
N GLN A 274 -11.11 33.85 7.91
CA GLN A 274 -12.35 34.32 8.54
C GLN A 274 -12.08 35.13 9.81
N ASN A 275 -11.14 34.67 10.65
CA ASN A 275 -10.78 35.38 11.89
C ASN A 275 -10.18 36.77 11.60
N ILE A 276 -9.37 36.91 10.54
CA ILE A 276 -8.85 38.21 10.12
C ILE A 276 -9.92 39.06 9.44
N LYS A 277 -10.85 38.46 8.69
CA LYS A 277 -11.90 39.18 7.96
C LYS A 277 -12.81 40.00 8.88
N VAL A 278 -12.96 39.60 10.14
CA VAL A 278 -13.67 40.36 11.18
C VAL A 278 -13.07 41.77 11.36
N THR A 279 -11.75 41.90 11.27
CA THR A 279 -11.03 43.16 11.47
C THR A 279 -10.50 43.79 10.17
N ASN A 280 -10.39 42.99 9.09
CA ASN A 280 -9.98 43.45 7.77
C ASN A 280 -10.83 42.79 6.66
N PRO A 281 -11.95 43.42 6.24
CA PRO A 281 -12.90 42.84 5.28
C PRO A 281 -12.32 42.52 3.89
N ASN A 282 -11.19 43.13 3.53
CA ASN A 282 -10.53 42.95 2.23
C ASN A 282 -9.72 41.65 2.14
N VAL A 283 -9.54 40.93 3.25
CA VAL A 283 -8.84 39.65 3.28
C VAL A 283 -9.78 38.56 2.78
N THR A 284 -9.46 37.99 1.62
CA THR A 284 -10.28 36.95 0.98
C THR A 284 -9.58 35.59 0.94
N LYS A 285 -8.25 35.57 1.03
CA LYS A 285 -7.42 34.35 1.03
C LYS A 285 -6.12 34.56 1.83
N ILE A 286 -5.34 33.48 1.98
CA ILE A 286 -4.10 33.48 2.77
C ILE A 286 -3.07 34.45 2.22
N GLU A 287 -2.96 34.60 0.90
CA GLU A 287 -2.02 35.58 0.32
C GLU A 287 -2.32 37.04 0.70
N ASP A 288 -3.57 37.36 1.03
CA ASP A 288 -4.02 38.71 1.41
C ASP A 288 -3.75 39.04 2.89
N LEU A 289 -3.22 38.10 3.69
CA LEU A 289 -3.03 38.34 5.11
C LEU A 289 -2.07 39.51 5.33
N PRO A 290 -2.40 40.47 6.23
CA PRO A 290 -1.50 41.54 6.56
C PRO A 290 -0.20 41.00 7.19
N PRO A 291 0.88 41.80 7.19
CA PRO A 291 2.08 41.46 7.93
C PRO A 291 1.77 41.27 9.43
N LEU A 292 2.17 40.14 10.00
CA LEU A 292 1.95 39.76 11.39
C LEU A 292 3.28 39.59 12.12
N GLN A 293 3.33 40.14 13.33
CA GLN A 293 4.38 39.83 14.30
C GLN A 293 3.95 38.63 15.16
N LYS A 294 4.87 38.12 15.98
CA LYS A 294 4.66 37.00 16.90
C LYS A 294 3.30 37.03 17.61
N ASP A 295 2.97 38.13 18.29
CA ASP A 295 1.76 38.22 19.11
C ASP A 295 0.49 38.21 18.25
N GLY A 296 0.52 38.84 17.07
CA GLY A 296 -0.59 38.81 16.13
C GLY A 296 -0.86 37.42 15.56
N VAL A 297 0.20 36.63 15.30
CA VAL A 297 0.04 35.21 14.91
C VAL A 297 -0.62 34.41 16.03
N TYR A 298 -0.19 34.58 17.28
CA TYR A 298 -0.79 33.85 18.39
C TYR A 298 -2.21 34.31 18.70
N GLU A 299 -2.50 35.61 18.66
CA GLU A 299 -3.84 36.14 18.91
C GLU A 299 -4.87 35.56 17.93
N LEU A 300 -4.52 35.49 16.65
CA LEU A 300 -5.38 34.94 15.60
C LEU A 300 -5.68 33.44 15.77
N VAL A 301 -4.71 32.70 16.29
CA VAL A 301 -4.86 31.25 16.46
C VAL A 301 -5.43 30.91 17.83
N GLN A 302 -5.13 31.67 18.88
CA GLN A 302 -5.63 31.41 20.24
C GLN A 302 -7.07 31.90 20.42
N ASN A 303 -7.39 33.11 19.95
CA ASN A 303 -8.67 33.77 20.19
C ASN A 303 -9.62 33.71 18.99
N GLY A 304 -9.17 33.12 17.88
CA GLY A 304 -10.00 32.89 16.70
C GLY A 304 -11.12 31.88 16.97
N THR A 305 -12.15 31.89 16.11
CA THR A 305 -13.18 30.86 16.06
C THR A 305 -12.71 29.71 15.16
N PRO A 306 -12.82 28.44 15.57
CA PRO A 306 -12.57 27.31 14.68
C PRO A 306 -13.52 27.34 13.47
N ALA A 307 -12.99 27.13 12.27
CA ALA A 307 -13.85 26.99 11.09
C ALA A 307 -14.56 25.64 11.10
N ALA A 308 -15.78 25.61 10.56
CA ALA A 308 -16.41 24.35 10.20
C ALA A 308 -15.56 23.64 9.15
N THR A 309 -15.33 22.34 9.34
CA THR A 309 -14.63 21.52 8.35
C THR A 309 -15.48 21.43 7.09
N PRO A 310 -14.96 21.83 5.92
CA PRO A 310 -15.66 21.66 4.64
C PRO A 310 -16.00 20.20 4.38
N SER A 311 -17.08 19.96 3.65
CA SER A 311 -17.38 18.64 3.11
C SER A 311 -16.36 18.21 2.06
N VAL A 312 -16.25 16.90 1.82
CA VAL A 312 -15.39 16.35 0.78
C VAL A 312 -15.79 16.87 -0.60
N ASP A 313 -17.08 17.00 -0.87
CA ASP A 313 -17.57 17.59 -2.12
C ASP A 313 -17.12 19.04 -2.30
N GLU A 314 -17.13 19.86 -1.25
CA GLU A 314 -16.63 21.24 -1.32
C GLU A 314 -15.14 21.29 -1.66
N VAL A 315 -14.33 20.38 -1.11
CA VAL A 315 -12.89 20.30 -1.42
C VAL A 315 -12.66 19.94 -2.89
N HIS A 316 -13.34 18.91 -3.38
CA HIS A 316 -13.22 18.47 -4.78
C HIS A 316 -13.73 19.54 -5.75
N ASN A 317 -14.84 20.19 -5.44
CA ASN A 317 -15.35 21.29 -6.24
C ASN A 317 -14.36 22.46 -6.27
N PHE A 318 -13.72 22.76 -5.13
CA PHE A 318 -12.77 23.87 -4.98
C PHE A 318 -11.54 23.65 -5.88
N LEU A 319 -10.97 22.44 -5.84
CA LEU A 319 -9.83 22.07 -6.68
C LEU A 319 -10.18 21.99 -8.17
N ASN A 320 -11.41 21.59 -8.51
CA ASN A 320 -11.88 21.58 -9.90
C ASN A 320 -12.22 22.98 -10.44
N GLY A 321 -12.08 24.02 -9.62
CA GLY A 321 -12.37 25.40 -10.02
C GLY A 321 -13.85 25.64 -10.28
N SER A 322 -14.73 24.83 -9.68
CA SER A 322 -16.18 24.92 -9.85
C SER A 322 -16.82 25.42 -8.56
N PRO A 323 -17.50 26.56 -8.58
CA PRO A 323 -17.79 27.42 -9.74
C PRO A 323 -16.67 28.35 -10.24
N ILE A 324 -16.67 28.56 -11.56
CA ILE A 324 -15.86 29.58 -12.24
C ILE A 324 -16.31 30.98 -11.77
N GLY A 325 -15.37 31.82 -11.35
CA GLY A 325 -15.66 33.17 -10.85
C GLY A 325 -16.20 33.24 -9.42
N GLY A 326 -16.13 32.12 -8.67
CA GLY A 326 -16.46 32.10 -7.26
C GLY A 326 -17.94 32.34 -6.96
N ARG A 327 -18.86 31.83 -7.79
CA ARG A 327 -20.31 31.90 -7.55
C ARG A 327 -21.00 30.59 -7.83
N ASP A 328 -21.67 29.98 -6.84
CA ASP A 328 -22.33 28.67 -7.01
C ASP A 328 -23.43 28.69 -8.10
N ALA A 329 -24.02 27.53 -8.40
CA ALA A 329 -25.10 27.42 -9.38
C ALA A 329 -26.33 28.29 -9.04
N GLN A 330 -26.42 28.76 -7.80
CA GLN A 330 -27.46 29.63 -7.26
C GLN A 330 -27.04 31.11 -7.23
N GLY A 331 -25.84 31.45 -7.71
CA GLY A 331 -25.30 32.80 -7.80
C GLY A 331 -24.73 33.35 -6.49
N ASN A 332 -24.65 32.55 -5.43
CA ASN A 332 -24.03 32.94 -4.16
C ASN A 332 -22.52 32.98 -4.32
N SER A 333 -21.88 34.05 -3.86
CA SER A 333 -20.42 34.11 -3.81
C SER A 333 -19.90 32.94 -2.98
N TRP A 334 -19.19 32.04 -3.64
CA TRP A 334 -18.52 30.96 -2.98
C TRP A 334 -17.30 31.51 -2.25
N THR A 335 -17.24 31.20 -0.95
CA THR A 335 -16.25 31.75 -0.03
C THR A 335 -14.81 31.37 -0.40
N TRP A 336 -14.62 30.35 -1.23
CA TRP A 336 -13.32 29.81 -1.61
C TRP A 336 -13.22 29.72 -3.13
N SER A 337 -12.50 30.66 -3.74
CA SER A 337 -12.26 30.65 -5.18
C SER A 337 -10.76 30.71 -5.48
N LEU A 338 -10.32 29.92 -6.46
CA LEU A 338 -8.96 29.95 -6.97
C LEU A 338 -8.83 31.04 -8.03
N SER A 339 -7.75 31.82 -7.96
CA SER A 339 -7.27 32.66 -9.06
C SER A 339 -6.87 31.81 -10.27
N GLU A 340 -6.71 32.41 -11.45
CA GLU A 340 -6.30 31.66 -12.65
C GLU A 340 -4.92 31.02 -12.50
N ASP A 341 -3.97 31.71 -11.85
CA ASP A 341 -2.63 31.18 -11.57
C ASP A 341 -2.70 29.99 -10.61
N GLU A 342 -3.53 30.06 -9.58
CA GLU A 342 -3.76 28.95 -8.65
C GLU A 342 -4.45 27.75 -9.34
N ARG A 343 -5.40 28.00 -10.25
CA ARG A 343 -6.03 26.92 -11.04
C ARG A 343 -5.03 26.29 -12.00
N ALA A 344 -4.19 27.09 -12.66
CA ALA A 344 -3.13 26.59 -13.52
C ALA A 344 -2.14 25.73 -12.73
N PHE A 345 -1.79 26.15 -11.52
CA PHE A 345 -0.95 25.38 -10.59
C PHE A 345 -1.59 24.04 -10.22
N VAL A 346 -2.85 24.05 -9.75
CA VAL A 346 -3.57 22.82 -9.37
C VAL A 346 -3.70 21.87 -10.56
N ARG A 347 -4.08 22.36 -11.74
CA ARG A 347 -4.21 21.54 -12.96
C ARG A 347 -2.89 20.93 -13.40
N LYS A 348 -1.80 21.71 -13.36
CA LYS A 348 -0.45 21.20 -13.65
C LYS A 348 -0.10 20.08 -12.68
N LEU A 349 -0.30 20.29 -11.38
CA LEU A 349 0.00 19.29 -10.36
C LEU A 349 -0.84 18.01 -10.54
N GLN A 350 -2.13 18.15 -10.84
CA GLN A 350 -3.00 17.00 -11.16
C GLN A 350 -2.50 16.24 -12.39
N ALA A 351 -2.07 16.95 -13.44
CA ALA A 351 -1.49 16.34 -14.63
C ALA A 351 -0.18 15.61 -14.32
N ASP A 352 0.73 16.22 -13.56
CA ASP A 352 2.01 15.62 -13.16
C ASP A 352 1.78 14.34 -12.32
N ILE A 353 0.81 14.35 -11.40
CA ILE A 353 0.43 13.16 -10.61
C ILE A 353 -0.16 12.07 -11.51
N ALA A 354 -1.08 12.41 -12.41
CA ALA A 354 -1.72 11.46 -13.31
C ALA A 354 -0.71 10.83 -14.29
N GLU A 355 0.20 11.64 -14.83
CA GLU A 355 1.29 11.18 -15.69
C GLU A 355 2.22 10.23 -14.94
N HIS A 356 2.62 10.57 -13.72
CA HIS A 356 3.46 9.71 -12.91
C HIS A 356 2.76 8.38 -12.58
N ALA A 357 1.49 8.42 -12.17
CA ALA A 357 0.70 7.22 -11.91
C ALA A 357 0.56 6.34 -13.17
N ALA A 358 0.33 6.93 -14.34
CA ALA A 358 0.28 6.21 -15.61
C ALA A 358 1.63 5.59 -15.99
N ARG A 359 2.74 6.29 -15.75
CA ARG A 359 4.10 5.76 -15.97
C ARG A 359 4.39 4.57 -15.05
N VAL A 360 4.05 4.65 -13.76
CA VAL A 360 4.19 3.54 -12.81
C VAL A 360 3.31 2.35 -13.22
N ALA A 361 2.05 2.59 -13.59
CA ALA A 361 1.15 1.55 -14.06
C ALA A 361 1.64 0.88 -15.36
N ALA A 362 2.40 1.59 -16.20
CA ALA A 362 2.99 1.05 -17.42
C ALA A 362 4.30 0.27 -17.19
N GLN A 363 4.86 0.25 -15.97
CA GLN A 363 6.08 -0.50 -15.67
C GLN A 363 5.82 -2.00 -15.72
N LYS A 364 6.50 -2.68 -16.64
CA LYS A 364 6.44 -4.15 -16.74
C LYS A 364 7.58 -4.76 -15.90
N PRO A 365 7.28 -5.75 -15.05
CA PRO A 365 8.32 -6.52 -14.37
C PRO A 365 9.28 -7.16 -15.37
N VAL A 366 10.58 -7.03 -15.14
CA VAL A 366 11.66 -7.63 -15.94
C VAL A 366 12.11 -8.90 -15.24
N ALA A 367 12.07 -10.04 -15.94
CA ALA A 367 12.61 -11.29 -15.41
C ALA A 367 14.14 -11.19 -15.29
N LEU A 368 14.66 -11.42 -14.09
CA LEU A 368 16.09 -11.32 -13.78
C LEU A 368 16.77 -12.68 -13.80
N VAL A 369 16.15 -13.67 -13.15
CA VAL A 369 16.62 -15.05 -13.13
C VAL A 369 15.44 -16.00 -12.96
N THR A 370 15.52 -17.16 -13.59
CA THR A 370 14.55 -18.25 -13.45
C THR A 370 15.26 -19.48 -12.91
N GLY A 371 14.56 -20.25 -12.08
CA GLY A 371 15.07 -21.52 -11.57
C GLY A 371 13.94 -22.51 -11.38
N ALA A 372 14.31 -23.72 -10.96
CA ALA A 372 13.36 -24.76 -10.65
C ALA A 372 12.90 -24.70 -9.20
N LEU A 373 11.62 -25.02 -8.98
CA LEU A 373 10.99 -25.14 -7.68
C LEU A 373 10.66 -26.60 -7.44
N HIS A 374 11.11 -27.16 -6.31
CA HIS A 374 10.83 -28.53 -5.95
C HIS A 374 10.40 -28.66 -4.49
N ALA A 375 9.50 -29.61 -4.20
CA ALA A 375 9.24 -30.06 -2.85
C ALA A 375 8.85 -31.53 -2.83
N ARG A 376 9.09 -32.20 -1.70
CA ARG A 376 8.60 -33.55 -1.45
C ARG A 376 7.57 -33.51 -0.35
N LEU A 377 6.41 -34.06 -0.65
CA LEU A 377 5.19 -33.92 0.12
C LEU A 377 4.69 -35.31 0.57
N ALA A 378 3.94 -35.30 1.66
CA ALA A 378 3.10 -36.41 2.11
C ALA A 378 1.77 -35.84 2.58
N CYS A 379 0.69 -36.59 2.42
CA CYS A 379 -0.62 -36.17 2.91
C CYS A 379 -1.44 -37.36 3.41
N HIS A 380 -2.41 -37.06 4.25
CA HIS A 380 -3.42 -37.99 4.73
C HIS A 380 -4.76 -37.62 4.11
N VAL A 381 -5.39 -38.57 3.43
CA VAL A 381 -6.75 -38.42 2.91
C VAL A 381 -7.68 -39.12 3.88
N TYR A 382 -8.57 -38.36 4.51
CA TYR A 382 -9.58 -38.87 5.42
C TYR A 382 -10.92 -38.93 4.69
N LEU A 383 -11.50 -40.11 4.59
CA LEU A 383 -12.80 -40.33 3.98
C LEU A 383 -13.75 -40.95 5.00
N GLN A 384 -14.88 -40.29 5.22
CA GLN A 384 -15.90 -40.74 6.15
C GLN A 384 -17.16 -41.18 5.41
N PHE A 385 -17.62 -42.39 5.70
CA PHE A 385 -18.77 -43.00 5.06
C PHE A 385 -19.84 -43.38 6.07
N GLY A 386 -21.09 -43.25 5.66
CA GLY A 386 -22.24 -43.76 6.42
C GLY A 386 -23.35 -44.24 5.50
N ALA A 387 -24.43 -44.72 6.10
CA ALA A 387 -25.57 -45.26 5.36
C ALA A 387 -26.47 -44.14 4.84
N GLN A 388 -26.83 -44.20 3.55
CA GLN A 388 -27.78 -43.28 2.93
C GLN A 388 -29.07 -44.03 2.53
N GLY A 389 -30.22 -43.53 3.02
CA GLY A 389 -31.56 -44.07 2.74
C GLY A 389 -31.91 -45.37 3.48
N ASP A 390 -33.15 -45.81 3.31
CA ASP A 390 -33.73 -46.99 4.01
C ASP A 390 -33.06 -48.33 3.63
N GLN A 391 -32.29 -48.37 2.53
CA GLN A 391 -31.61 -49.56 2.03
C GLN A 391 -30.18 -49.74 2.57
N GLY A 392 -29.63 -48.77 3.33
CA GLY A 392 -28.34 -48.94 4.00
C GLY A 392 -27.10 -48.93 3.10
N ALA A 393 -27.20 -48.42 1.87
CA ALA A 393 -26.07 -48.30 0.95
C ALA A 393 -25.05 -47.28 1.50
N PRO A 394 -23.73 -47.59 1.45
CA PRO A 394 -22.72 -46.67 1.93
C PRO A 394 -22.55 -45.49 0.97
N ALA A 395 -22.46 -44.29 1.52
CA ALA A 395 -22.19 -43.05 0.79
C ALA A 395 -21.12 -42.23 1.52
N LEU A 396 -20.35 -41.44 0.78
CA LEU A 396 -19.37 -40.50 1.33
C LEU A 396 -20.14 -39.37 2.03
N ILE A 397 -19.88 -39.18 3.33
CA ILE A 397 -20.46 -38.11 4.14
C ILE A 397 -19.52 -36.91 4.19
N ASP A 398 -18.23 -37.18 4.39
CA ASP A 398 -17.20 -36.15 4.51
C ASP A 398 -15.88 -36.70 3.94
N GLY A 399 -15.08 -35.81 3.37
CA GLY A 399 -13.81 -36.14 2.77
C GLY A 399 -12.88 -34.94 2.83
N ARG A 400 -11.72 -35.12 3.45
CA ARG A 400 -10.76 -34.03 3.67
C ARG A 400 -9.32 -34.50 3.48
N ILE A 401 -8.43 -33.55 3.24
CA ILE A 401 -7.00 -33.80 3.15
C ILE A 401 -6.27 -33.02 4.22
N GLU A 402 -5.33 -33.69 4.89
CA GLU A 402 -4.37 -33.06 5.77
C GLU A 402 -2.97 -33.22 5.14
N LEU A 403 -2.37 -32.10 4.78
CA LEU A 403 -1.04 -32.04 4.19
C LEU A 403 0.01 -32.00 5.30
N ASP A 404 1.02 -32.88 5.22
CA ASP A 404 2.15 -32.83 6.16
C ASP A 404 2.98 -31.56 5.88
N GLY A 405 3.67 -31.05 6.91
CA GLY A 405 4.61 -29.94 6.73
C GLY A 405 5.71 -30.31 5.73
N PHE A 406 6.05 -29.37 4.84
CA PHE A 406 7.06 -29.57 3.80
C PHE A 406 7.93 -28.34 3.61
N ASP A 407 9.13 -28.57 3.07
CA ASP A 407 10.06 -27.52 2.68
C ASP A 407 10.02 -27.29 1.17
N LEU A 408 9.80 -26.03 0.79
CA LEU A 408 9.93 -25.57 -0.59
C LEU A 408 11.40 -25.29 -0.89
N HIS A 409 11.95 -25.99 -1.88
CA HIS A 409 13.31 -25.79 -2.35
C HIS A 409 13.30 -24.97 -3.64
N PHE A 410 13.90 -23.78 -3.57
CA PHE A 410 14.14 -22.91 -4.72
C PHE A 410 15.58 -23.14 -5.20
N ASP A 411 15.76 -23.49 -6.47
CA ASP A 411 17.08 -23.47 -7.09
C ASP A 411 17.62 -22.03 -7.16
N ASP A 412 18.53 -21.72 -6.25
CA ASP A 412 19.16 -20.42 -6.10
C ASP A 412 20.62 -20.38 -6.57
N GLY A 413 21.11 -21.47 -7.17
CA GLY A 413 22.53 -21.62 -7.54
C GLY A 413 23.02 -20.56 -8.53
N ALA A 414 22.13 -20.08 -9.40
CA ALA A 414 22.43 -19.02 -10.37
C ALA A 414 22.23 -17.59 -9.84
N TRP A 415 21.67 -17.41 -8.64
CA TRP A 415 21.19 -16.09 -8.19
C TRP A 415 22.33 -15.10 -7.97
N ASN A 416 23.42 -15.50 -7.31
CA ASN A 416 24.54 -14.58 -7.07
C ASN A 416 25.15 -14.11 -8.41
N GLY A 417 25.27 -15.02 -9.39
CA GLY A 417 25.80 -14.68 -10.71
C GLY A 417 24.89 -13.76 -11.52
N ALA A 418 23.57 -13.94 -11.43
CA ALA A 418 22.60 -13.16 -12.19
C ALA A 418 22.21 -11.83 -11.52
N LEU A 419 22.15 -11.80 -10.18
CA LEU A 419 21.62 -10.67 -9.42
C LEU A 419 22.70 -9.86 -8.69
N GLY A 420 23.87 -10.46 -8.45
CA GLY A 420 24.83 -9.99 -7.48
C GLY A 420 24.47 -10.40 -6.04
N ASP A 421 25.45 -10.34 -5.13
CA ASP A 421 25.32 -10.86 -3.77
C ASP A 421 24.22 -10.16 -2.96
N GLY A 422 24.08 -8.84 -3.10
CA GLY A 422 23.10 -8.05 -2.35
C GLY A 422 21.65 -8.44 -2.64
N PRO A 423 21.17 -8.34 -3.89
CA PRO A 423 19.79 -8.70 -4.22
C PRO A 423 19.52 -10.19 -4.07
N ALA A 424 20.49 -11.06 -4.34
CA ALA A 424 20.35 -12.50 -4.10
C ALA A 424 20.15 -12.81 -2.61
N GLN A 425 20.93 -12.18 -1.72
CA GLN A 425 20.78 -12.37 -0.29
C GLN A 425 19.44 -11.82 0.21
N ALA A 426 19.04 -10.62 -0.25
CA ALA A 426 17.73 -10.05 0.11
C ALA A 426 16.56 -10.95 -0.32
N ALA A 427 16.67 -11.64 -1.46
CA ALA A 427 15.68 -12.61 -1.91
C ALA A 427 15.61 -13.82 -0.97
N ARG A 428 16.77 -14.37 -0.57
CA ARG A 428 16.86 -15.50 0.37
C ARG A 428 16.28 -15.16 1.73
N ASP A 429 16.66 -14.01 2.28
CA ASP A 429 16.19 -13.54 3.58
C ASP A 429 14.67 -13.38 3.56
N ALA A 430 14.14 -12.68 2.54
CA ALA A 430 12.70 -12.50 2.36
C ALA A 430 11.95 -13.83 2.22
N LEU A 431 12.46 -14.79 1.43
CA LEU A 431 11.83 -16.11 1.29
C LEU A 431 11.90 -16.96 2.56
N SER A 432 12.96 -16.80 3.35
CA SER A 432 13.09 -17.49 4.64
C SER A 432 12.07 -16.97 5.65
N GLU A 433 11.76 -15.68 5.62
CA GLU A 433 10.83 -15.01 6.52
C GLU A 433 9.37 -15.03 6.02
N ALA A 434 9.17 -15.23 4.71
CA ALA A 434 7.86 -15.18 4.06
C ALA A 434 7.00 -16.41 4.34
N ARG A 435 6.55 -16.56 5.59
CA ARG A 435 5.56 -17.55 6.02
C ARG A 435 4.28 -17.48 5.18
N PHE A 436 3.92 -16.28 4.72
CA PHE A 436 2.76 -16.06 3.84
C PHE A 436 2.88 -16.82 2.51
N ILE A 437 4.06 -16.82 1.86
CA ILE A 437 4.25 -17.52 0.58
C ILE A 437 4.11 -19.02 0.79
N LYS A 438 4.71 -19.56 1.86
CA LYS A 438 4.57 -20.97 2.23
C LYS A 438 3.11 -21.35 2.51
N SER A 439 2.37 -20.52 3.26
CA SER A 439 0.94 -20.74 3.52
C SER A 439 0.12 -20.73 2.23
N LEU A 440 0.36 -19.76 1.34
CA LEU A 440 -0.38 -19.64 0.08
C LEU A 440 -0.16 -20.86 -0.82
N VAL A 441 1.08 -21.34 -0.92
CA VAL A 441 1.42 -22.54 -1.68
C VAL A 441 0.84 -23.79 -1.02
N HIS A 442 0.89 -23.88 0.30
CA HIS A 442 0.29 -24.98 1.07
C HIS A 442 -1.22 -25.08 0.80
N ASP A 443 -1.95 -23.97 0.91
CA ASP A 443 -3.40 -23.94 0.71
C ASP A 443 -3.78 -24.30 -0.73
N ARG A 444 -3.02 -23.79 -1.72
CA ARG A 444 -3.18 -24.16 -3.14
C ARG A 444 -2.96 -25.65 -3.38
N ILE A 445 -1.95 -26.26 -2.75
CA ILE A 445 -1.66 -27.69 -2.87
C ILE A 445 -2.77 -28.51 -2.21
N ALA A 446 -3.18 -28.15 -0.99
CA ALA A 446 -4.25 -28.81 -0.26
C ALA A 446 -5.56 -28.81 -1.07
N ASP A 447 -5.99 -27.65 -1.55
CA ASP A 447 -7.18 -27.51 -2.39
C ASP A 447 -7.12 -28.32 -3.69
N ALA A 448 -5.94 -28.43 -4.30
CA ALA A 448 -5.76 -29.19 -5.53
C ALA A 448 -5.77 -30.70 -5.28
N LEU A 449 -5.10 -31.16 -4.22
CA LEU A 449 -5.13 -32.54 -3.77
C LEU A 449 -6.56 -32.94 -3.38
N GLU A 450 -7.29 -32.10 -2.65
CA GLU A 450 -8.63 -32.42 -2.17
C GLU A 450 -9.59 -32.67 -3.33
N ARG A 451 -9.60 -31.74 -4.30
CA ARG A 451 -10.40 -31.86 -5.52
C ARG A 451 -10.01 -33.07 -6.37
N ALA A 452 -8.73 -33.40 -6.41
CA ALA A 452 -8.22 -34.47 -7.26
C ALA A 452 -8.29 -35.88 -6.64
N LEU A 453 -8.37 -35.98 -5.32
CA LEU A 453 -8.25 -37.27 -4.62
C LEU A 453 -9.53 -37.72 -3.90
N VAL A 454 -10.28 -36.81 -3.28
CA VAL A 454 -11.41 -37.19 -2.42
C VAL A 454 -12.49 -37.95 -3.21
N GLN A 455 -12.98 -37.37 -4.31
CA GLN A 455 -14.03 -37.99 -5.12
C GLN A 455 -13.56 -39.26 -5.86
N PRO A 456 -12.38 -39.29 -6.53
CA PRO A 456 -11.91 -40.49 -7.20
C PRO A 456 -11.64 -41.66 -6.27
N LEU A 457 -11.02 -41.41 -5.11
CA LEU A 457 -10.78 -42.46 -4.10
C LEU A 457 -12.10 -42.96 -3.51
N ALA A 458 -13.02 -42.06 -3.17
CA ALA A 458 -14.33 -42.46 -2.66
C ALA A 458 -15.11 -43.31 -3.67
N LYS A 459 -15.10 -42.93 -4.95
CA LYS A 459 -15.73 -43.71 -6.02
C LYS A 459 -15.08 -45.08 -6.18
N ALA A 460 -13.76 -45.15 -6.24
CA ALA A 460 -13.05 -46.43 -6.36
C ALA A 460 -13.36 -47.38 -5.19
N LEU A 461 -13.56 -46.85 -3.98
CA LEU A 461 -13.95 -47.62 -2.79
C LEU A 461 -15.42 -48.06 -2.79
N LEU A 462 -16.31 -47.29 -3.43
CA LEU A 462 -17.73 -47.63 -3.56
C LEU A 462 -17.98 -48.62 -4.71
N ASP A 463 -17.30 -48.45 -5.84
CA ASP A 463 -17.42 -49.31 -7.03
C ASP A 463 -16.79 -50.70 -6.82
N SER A 464 -15.93 -50.85 -5.82
CA SER A 464 -15.23 -52.11 -5.51
C SER A 464 -15.96 -52.99 -4.48
N GLN A 465 -17.26 -52.76 -4.29
CA GLN A 465 -18.14 -53.66 -3.55
C GLN A 465 -18.34 -54.99 -4.32
N PRO A 466 -18.32 -56.15 -3.64
CA PRO A 466 -18.72 -57.42 -4.24
C PRO A 466 -20.22 -57.49 -4.56
#